data_AF-A0A958Y9U6-F1
#
_entry.id   AF-A0A958Y9U6-F1
#
_cell.length_a   1.000
_cell.length_b   1.000
_cell.length_c   1.000
_cell.angle_alpha   90.00
_cell.angle_beta   90.00
_cell.angle_gamma   90.00
#
_symmetry.space_group_name_H-M   'P 1'
#
loop_
_entity.id
_entity.type
_entity.pdbx_description
1 polymer ?
#
loop_
_entity_poly.entity_id
_entity_poly.type
_entity_poly.pdbx_seq_one_letter_code
_entity_poly.pdbx_strand_id
1 'polypeptide(L)' 'QYSMDTSTANRGGDLGWFTPGTYIEDLEHKIISREFALDDIFLVDIPDENKYYVVLKTHEPMEVKEAKVLKIIESVR' A
#
# COMPACT_ATOMS: atom_id res chain seq x y z
N GLN A 1 0.43 15.83 11.67
CA GLN A 1 -0.47 16.24 12.77
C GLN A 1 -1.96 16.21 12.41
N TYR A 2 -2.37 15.84 11.18
CA TYR A 2 -3.78 15.82 10.74
C TYR A 2 -4.29 14.45 10.27
N SER A 3 -3.39 13.45 10.18
CA SER A 3 -3.81 12.10 9.77
C SER A 3 -4.61 11.42 10.88
N MET A 4 -5.74 10.82 10.51
CA MET A 4 -6.55 9.97 11.39
C MET A 4 -6.06 8.52 11.44
N ASP A 5 -5.11 8.13 10.60
CA ASP A 5 -4.48 6.81 10.67
C ASP A 5 -3.46 6.77 11.82
N THR A 6 -3.92 6.31 12.98
CA THR A 6 -3.10 6.22 14.19
C THR A 6 -1.91 5.28 14.05
N SER A 7 -1.94 4.34 13.09
CA SER A 7 -0.86 3.37 12.89
C SER A 7 0.34 3.95 12.12
N THR A 8 0.14 5.01 11.34
CA THR A 8 1.17 5.61 10.47
C THR A 8 1.40 7.09 10.73
N ALA A 9 0.49 7.80 11.41
CA ALA A 9 0.59 9.23 11.66
C ALA A 9 1.88 9.65 12.37
N ASN A 10 2.39 8.82 13.29
CA ASN A 10 3.63 9.07 14.02
C ASN A 10 4.90 8.70 13.21
N ARG A 11 4.72 8.13 12.02
CA ARG A 11 5.78 7.74 11.06
C ARG A 11 5.66 8.54 9.75
N GLY A 12 5.07 9.73 9.81
CA GLY A 12 4.91 10.61 8.65
C GLY A 12 3.84 10.17 7.65
N GLY A 13 2.99 9.19 7.99
CA GLY A 13 1.99 8.63 7.08
C GLY A 13 2.54 7.60 6.10
N ASP A 14 3.75 7.07 6.35
CA ASP A 14 4.35 6.05 5.50
C ASP A 14 3.62 4.71 5.62
N LEU A 15 3.06 4.25 4.51
CA LEU A 15 2.38 2.95 4.37
C LEU A 15 3.35 1.82 4.06
N GLY A 16 4.57 2.13 3.60
CA GLY A 16 5.52 1.15 3.09
C GLY A 16 5.06 0.51 1.77
N TRP A 17 5.74 -0.59 1.41
CA TRP A 17 5.34 -1.42 0.28
C TRP A 17 4.16 -2.31 0.64
N PHE A 18 3.17 -2.37 -0.24
CA PHE A 18 2.00 -3.23 -0.08
C PHE A 18 1.66 -3.95 -1.39
N THR A 19 0.84 -4.99 -1.29
CA THR A 19 0.31 -5.75 -2.43
C THR A 19 -1.19 -5.52 -2.58
N PRO A 20 -1.78 -5.73 -3.77
CA PRO A 20 -3.23 -5.65 -3.93
C PRO A 20 -3.98 -6.50 -2.89
N GLY A 21 -5.06 -5.96 -2.33
CA GLY A 21 -5.89 -6.53 -1.28
C GLY A 21 -5.46 -6.18 0.15
N THR A 22 -4.50 -5.27 0.34
CA THR A 22 -4.05 -4.80 1.67
C THR A 22 -4.95 -3.69 2.20
N TYR A 23 -5.36 -2.76 1.33
CA TYR A 23 -6.22 -1.62 1.61
C TYR A 23 -7.52 -1.71 0.80
N ILE A 24 -8.39 -0.71 0.99
CA ILE A 24 -9.65 -0.60 0.24
C ILE A 24 -9.35 -0.44 -1.24
N GLU A 25 -10.10 -1.16 -2.07
CA GLU A 25 -9.87 -1.30 -3.51
C GLU A 25 -9.74 0.05 -4.23
N ASP A 26 -10.62 1.01 -3.92
CA ASP A 26 -10.59 2.36 -4.54
C ASP A 26 -9.27 3.10 -4.26
N LEU A 27 -8.74 2.97 -3.03
CA LEU A 27 -7.47 3.58 -2.66
C LEU A 27 -6.32 2.90 -3.39
N GLU A 28 -6.29 1.56 -3.37
CA GLU A 28 -5.22 0.80 -4.02
C GLU A 28 -5.20 1.05 -5.53
N HIS A 29 -6.36 1.04 -6.18
CA HIS A 29 -6.48 1.27 -7.61
C HIS A 29 -5.90 2.63 -7.98
N LYS A 30 -6.20 3.70 -7.21
CA LYS A 30 -5.62 5.02 -7.44
C LYS A 30 -4.10 5.04 -7.28
N ILE A 31 -3.56 4.40 -6.23
CA ILE A 31 -2.11 4.35 -5.97
C ILE A 31 -1.34 3.54 -7.03
N ILE A 32 -1.88 2.39 -7.44
CA ILE A 32 -1.23 1.45 -8.36
C ILE A 32 -1.43 1.85 -9.83
N SER A 33 -2.45 2.64 -10.13
CA SER A 33 -2.69 3.14 -11.48
C SER A 33 -1.52 3.99 -12.02
N ARG A 34 -1.48 4.14 -13.34
CA ARG A 34 -0.56 5.06 -14.03
C ARG A 34 -1.12 6.49 -14.16
N GLU A 35 -2.16 6.81 -13.40
CA GLU A 35 -2.80 8.14 -13.43
C GLU A 35 -1.91 9.22 -12.81
N PHE A 36 -1.15 8.87 -11.77
CA PHE A 36 -0.26 9.78 -11.04
C PHE A 36 1.20 9.35 -11.18
N ALA A 37 2.09 10.32 -11.34
CA ALA A 37 3.52 10.12 -11.43
C ALA A 37 4.17 10.03 -10.04
N LEU A 38 5.40 9.54 -9.98
CA LEU A 38 6.26 9.66 -8.81
C LEU A 38 6.29 11.12 -8.30
N ASP A 39 6.26 11.28 -6.98
CA ASP A 39 6.21 12.54 -6.24
C ASP A 39 4.92 13.37 -6.37
N ASP A 40 3.91 12.88 -7.10
CA ASP A 40 2.60 13.53 -7.13
C ASP A 40 1.90 13.43 -5.77
N ILE A 41 1.21 14.52 -5.43
CA ILE A 41 0.25 14.56 -4.33
C ILE A 41 -1.15 14.59 -4.91
N PHE A 42 -1.99 13.63 -4.54
CA PHE A 42 -3.36 13.53 -5.01
C PHE A 42 -4.33 13.18 -3.89
N LEU A 43 -5.61 13.39 -4.20
CA LEU A 43 -6.72 13.19 -3.27
C LEU A 43 -7.47 11.92 -3.66
N VAL A 44 -7.86 11.14 -2.66
CA VAL A 44 -8.76 10.00 -2.84
C VAL A 44 -9.92 10.19 -1.87
N ASP A 45 -11.10 10.46 -2.44
CA ASP A 45 -12.34 10.61 -1.70
C ASP A 45 -13.19 9.36 -1.90
N ILE A 46 -13.57 8.71 -0.80
CA ILE A 46 -14.38 7.49 -0.77
C ILE A 46 -15.59 7.77 0.15
N PRO A 47 -16.64 8.45 -0.37
CA PRO A 47 -17.76 8.91 0.43
C PRO A 47 -18.54 7.76 1.08
N ASP A 48 -18.67 6.63 0.37
CA ASP A 48 -19.42 5.46 0.85
C ASP A 48 -18.83 4.86 2.14
N GLU A 49 -17.53 5.07 2.37
CA GLU A 49 -16.83 4.65 3.58
C GLU A 49 -16.51 5.80 4.54
N ASN A 50 -16.93 7.03 4.23
CA ASN A 50 -16.57 8.25 4.96
C ASN A 50 -15.05 8.41 5.15
N LYS A 51 -14.28 8.07 4.11
CA LYS A 51 -12.81 8.12 4.15
C LYS A 51 -12.30 9.09 3.11
N TYR A 52 -11.31 9.87 3.51
CA TYR A 52 -10.65 10.85 2.67
C TYR A 52 -9.14 10.78 2.89
N TYR A 53 -8.40 10.66 1.80
CA TYR A 53 -6.96 10.50 1.81
C TYR A 53 -6.28 11.61 1.02
N VAL A 54 -5.14 12.05 1.55
CA VAL A 54 -4.14 12.82 0.81
C VAL A 54 -2.94 11.90 0.64
N VAL A 55 -2.60 11.56 -0.59
CA VAL A 55 -1.59 10.57 -0.92
C VAL A 55 -0.40 11.25 -1.57
N LEU A 56 0.81 10.93 -1.13
CA LEU A 56 2.07 11.23 -1.81
C LEU A 56 2.62 9.95 -2.42
N LYS A 57 2.82 9.90 -3.73
CA LYS A 57 3.39 8.72 -4.41
C LYS A 57 4.90 8.71 -4.26
N THR A 58 5.42 7.92 -3.31
CA THR A 58 6.86 7.88 -3.02
C THR A 58 7.64 6.90 -3.92
N HIS A 59 6.97 5.95 -4.55
CA HIS A 59 7.59 4.93 -5.42
C HIS A 59 6.63 4.49 -6.53
N GLU A 60 7.19 3.99 -7.65
CA GLU A 60 6.41 3.38 -8.73
C GLU A 60 6.05 1.92 -8.40
N PRO A 61 4.87 1.43 -8.85
CA PRO A 61 4.52 0.03 -8.73
C PRO A 61 5.55 -0.86 -9.41
N MET A 62 5.98 -1.92 -8.70
CA MET A 62 6.96 -2.88 -9.18
C MET A 62 6.36 -4.28 -9.22
N GLU A 63 6.55 -4.99 -10.33
CA GLU A 63 6.23 -6.41 -10.41
C GLU A 63 7.29 -7.24 -9.67
N VAL A 64 6.85 -8.00 -8.66
CA VAL A 64 7.69 -8.93 -7.91
C VAL A 64 7.31 -10.38 -8.22
N LYS A 65 8.31 -11.22 -8.50
CA LYS A 65 8.14 -12.67 -8.67
C LYS A 65 8.45 -13.36 -7.35
N GLU A 66 7.43 -13.91 -6.70
CA GLU A 66 7.61 -14.71 -5.48
C GLU A 66 7.96 -16.17 -5.84
N ALA A 67 9.06 -16.69 -5.29
CA ALA A 67 9.42 -18.10 -5.40
C ALA A 67 9.12 -18.80 -4.07
N LYS A 68 8.09 -19.67 -4.05
CA LYS A 68 7.78 -20.50 -2.88
C LYS A 68 8.55 -21.81 -2.95
N VAL A 69 9.44 -22.03 -1.98
CA VAL A 69 10.21 -23.29 -1.83
C VAL A 69 9.74 -24.06 -0.61
N LEU A 70 9.53 -25.36 -0.78
CA LEU A 70 9.23 -26.28 0.31
C LEU A 70 10.55 -26.86 0.85
N LYS A 71 10.80 -26.67 2.16
CA LYS A 71 11.92 -27.32 2.85
C LYS A 71 11.42 -28.60 3.51
N ILE A 72 11.87 -29.75 3.00
CA ILE A 72 11.68 -31.04 3.66
C ILE A 72 12.84 -31.26 4.61
N ILE A 73 12.55 -31.55 5.88
CA ILE A 73 13.56 -31.92 6.88
C ILE A 73 13.35 -33.40 7.16
N GLU A 74 14.29 -34.26 6.75
CA GLU A 74 14.26 -35.66 7.13
C GLU A 74 14.63 -35.79 8.61
N SER A 75 13.74 -36.39 9.40
CA SER A 75 14.04 -36.70 10.80
C SER A 75 14.92 -37.95 10.83
N VAL A 76 16.17 -37.77 11.25
CA VAL A 76 17.07 -38.90 11.51
C VAL A 76 16.55 -39.64 12.74
N ARG A 77 16.16 -40.91 12.56
CA ARG A 77 15.81 -41.85 13.63
C ARG A 77 17.07 -42.43 14.27
#